data_AF-A0A7G8VFW2-F1
#
_entry.id   AF-A0A7G8VFW2-F1
#
_cell.length_a   1.000
_cell.length_b   1.000
_cell.length_c   1.000
_cell.angle_alpha   90.00
_cell.angle_beta   90.00
_cell.angle_gamma   90.00
#
_symmetry.space_group_name_H-M   'P 1'
#
loop_
_entity.id
_entity.type
_entity.pdbx_description
1 polymer ?
#
loop_
_entity_poly.entity_id
_entity_poly.type
_entity_poly.pdbx_seq_one_letter_code
_entity_poly.pdbx_strand_id
1 'polypeptide(L)'
;MKQTLPDDPTRASRDAEACLDEALDLLVRLNRMRASDADEQAEQEARALRRWCARSAAHAQAWREAVALWALLLPAARSIAVPRAARRPGSARRPLIASTAGDIRVAARGAVSDTSSTHFRRRQSRQSWS
;
A
#
# COMPACT_ATOMS: atom_id res chain seq x y z
N MET A 1 -16.06 46.58 33.25
CA MET A 1 -15.73 45.90 31.98
C MET A 1 -14.99 44.62 32.32
N LYS A 2 -15.60 43.44 32.07
CA LYS A 2 -14.92 42.16 32.30
C LYS A 2 -14.05 41.88 31.07
N GLN A 3 -12.73 41.96 31.21
CA GLN A 3 -11.79 41.51 30.18
C GLN A 3 -11.92 39.99 30.08
N THR A 4 -12.54 39.50 29.01
CA THR A 4 -12.41 38.10 28.59
C THR A 4 -10.98 37.90 28.13
N LEU A 5 -10.19 37.22 28.97
CA LEU A 5 -8.86 36.73 28.62
C LEU A 5 -8.99 35.85 27.36
N PRO A 6 -8.24 36.12 26.27
CA PRO A 6 -8.31 35.32 25.07
C PRO A 6 -7.86 33.88 25.37
N ASP A 7 -8.61 32.91 24.85
CA ASP A 7 -8.27 31.49 24.92
C ASP A 7 -6.83 31.27 24.45
N ASP A 8 -6.04 30.56 25.28
CA ASP A 8 -4.65 30.23 24.98
C ASP A 8 -4.61 29.27 23.77
N PRO A 9 -4.08 29.69 22.61
CA PRO A 9 -4.07 28.87 21.40
C PRO A 9 -3.25 27.58 21.57
N THR A 10 -2.27 27.58 22.49
CA THR A 10 -1.46 26.38 22.76
C THR A 10 -2.24 25.31 23.52
N ARG A 11 -3.22 25.72 24.33
CA ARG A 11 -4.10 24.79 25.04
C ARG A 11 -5.08 24.14 24.06
N ALA A 12 -5.71 24.94 23.22
CA ALA A 12 -6.63 24.44 22.20
C ALA A 12 -5.94 23.45 21.24
N SER A 13 -4.68 23.70 20.86
CA SER A 13 -3.90 22.77 20.04
C SER A 13 -3.62 21.44 20.76
N ARG A 14 -3.24 21.48 22.04
CA ARG A 14 -2.99 20.28 22.86
C ARG A 14 -4.27 19.47 23.07
N ASP A 15 -5.40 20.15 23.28
CA ASP A 15 -6.70 19.49 23.43
C ASP A 15 -7.14 18.83 22.11
N ALA A 16 -6.84 19.45 20.96
CA ALA A 16 -7.11 18.87 19.65
C ALA A 16 -6.25 17.63 19.36
N GLU A 17 -4.96 17.67 19.71
CA GLU A 17 -4.04 16.54 19.60
C GLU A 17 -4.49 15.37 20.49
N ALA A 18 -4.86 15.64 21.75
CA ALA A 18 -5.40 14.63 22.65
C ALA A 18 -6.70 14.00 22.10
N CYS A 19 -7.59 14.80 21.49
CA CYS A 19 -8.78 14.28 20.84
C CYS A 19 -8.44 13.37 19.65
N LEU A 20 -7.40 13.70 18.88
CA LEU A 20 -6.95 12.90 17.74
C LEU A 20 -6.35 11.57 18.18
N ASP A 21 -5.52 11.57 19.22
CA ASP A 21 -4.96 10.35 19.80
C ASP A 21 -6.06 9.41 20.30
N GLU A 22 -7.03 9.93 21.05
CA GLU A 22 -8.22 9.16 21.48
C GLU A 22 -9.01 8.59 20.28
N ALA A 23 -9.17 9.38 19.21
CA ALA A 23 -9.89 8.94 18.01
C ALA A 23 -9.17 7.77 17.30
N LEU A 24 -7.84 7.83 17.22
CA LEU A 24 -7.02 6.77 16.61
C LEU A 24 -7.11 5.47 17.42
N ASP A 25 -7.06 5.54 18.76
CA ASP A 25 -7.22 4.39 19.64
C ASP A 25 -8.59 3.72 19.50
N LEU A 26 -9.66 4.53 19.44
CA LEU A 26 -11.02 4.04 19.21
C LEU A 26 -11.14 3.35 17.84
N LEU A 27 -10.51 3.92 16.80
CA LEU A 27 -10.53 3.34 15.46
C LEU A 27 -9.84 1.98 15.41
N VAL A 28 -8.68 1.83 16.06
CA VAL A 28 -7.97 0.55 16.15
C VAL A 28 -8.82 -0.48 16.89
N ARG A 29 -9.44 -0.10 18.00
CA ARG A 29 -10.31 -0.98 18.79
C ARG A 29 -11.52 -1.48 17.99
N LEU A 30 -12.19 -0.58 17.27
CA LEU A 30 -13.31 -0.93 16.39
C LEU A 30 -12.89 -1.91 15.28
N ASN A 31 -11.74 -1.68 14.64
CA ASN A 31 -11.23 -2.58 13.61
C ASN A 31 -10.90 -3.98 14.17
N ARG A 32 -10.36 -4.06 15.39
CA ARG A 32 -10.14 -5.35 16.06
C ARG A 32 -11.44 -6.09 16.35
N MET A 33 -12.48 -5.40 16.82
CA MET A 33 -13.77 -6.04 17.10
C MET A 33 -14.49 -6.51 15.84
N ARG A 34 -14.42 -5.74 14.74
CA ARG A 34 -14.95 -6.18 13.45
C ARG A 34 -14.25 -7.42 12.89
N ALA A 35 -13.03 -7.72 13.32
CA ALA A 35 -12.32 -8.94 12.94
C ALA A 35 -12.70 -10.16 13.80
N SER A 36 -13.41 -9.95 14.92
CA SER A 36 -13.79 -11.00 15.87
C SER A 36 -15.25 -11.47 15.74
N ASP A 37 -15.99 -11.03 14.72
CA ASP A 37 -17.41 -11.36 14.46
C ASP A 37 -18.35 -11.17 15.68
N ALA A 38 -18.03 -10.20 16.53
CA ALA A 38 -18.76 -9.90 17.77
C ALA A 38 -19.77 -8.75 17.55
N ASP A 39 -20.86 -9.06 16.85
CA ASP A 39 -21.81 -8.04 16.35
C ASP A 39 -22.43 -7.17 17.46
N GLU A 40 -22.82 -7.77 18.59
CA GLU A 40 -23.42 -7.03 19.72
C GLU A 40 -22.46 -6.02 20.35
N GLN A 41 -21.20 -6.42 20.53
CA GLN A 41 -20.14 -5.55 21.06
C GLN A 41 -19.80 -4.44 20.06
N ALA A 42 -19.77 -4.76 18.76
CA ALA A 42 -19.53 -3.77 17.72
C ALA A 42 -20.62 -2.69 17.70
N GLU A 43 -21.88 -3.06 17.88
CA GLU A 43 -22.96 -2.08 18.01
C GLU A 43 -22.86 -1.24 19.28
N GLN A 44 -22.51 -1.85 20.42
CA GLN A 44 -22.34 -1.13 21.68
C GLN A 44 -21.22 -0.09 21.56
N GLU A 45 -20.11 -0.46 20.93
CA GLU A 45 -19.02 0.48 20.67
C GLU A 45 -19.43 1.57 19.67
N ALA A 46 -20.19 1.23 18.62
CA ALA A 46 -20.70 2.24 17.69
C ALA A 46 -21.58 3.28 18.41
N ARG A 47 -22.40 2.87 19.39
CA ARG A 47 -23.17 3.78 20.25
C ARG A 47 -22.26 4.59 21.18
N ALA A 48 -21.21 3.99 21.74
CA ALA A 48 -20.22 4.69 22.55
C ALA A 48 -19.47 5.77 21.75
N LEU A 49 -19.03 5.43 20.53
CA LEU A 49 -18.37 6.34 19.61
C LEU A 49 -19.26 7.54 19.26
N ARG A 50 -20.55 7.31 18.94
CA ARG A 50 -21.50 8.41 18.65
C ARG A 50 -21.61 9.37 19.84
N ARG A 51 -21.67 8.84 21.06
CA ARG A 51 -21.69 9.66 22.29
C ARG A 51 -20.39 10.44 22.47
N TRP A 52 -19.25 9.81 22.22
CA TRP A 52 -17.93 10.46 22.29
C TRP A 52 -17.81 11.61 21.27
N CYS A 53 -18.19 11.39 20.01
CA CYS A 53 -18.19 12.43 18.97
C CYS A 53 -19.12 13.60 19.31
N ALA A 54 -20.23 13.34 20.02
CA ALA A 54 -21.19 14.37 20.41
C ALA A 54 -20.71 15.25 21.59
N ARG A 55 -19.59 14.91 22.26
CA ARG A 55 -19.07 15.68 23.41
C ARG A 55 -18.62 17.09 23.01
N SER A 56 -18.04 17.27 21.82
CA SER A 56 -17.65 18.58 21.31
C SER A 56 -17.36 18.54 19.81
N ALA A 57 -17.29 19.72 19.19
CA ALA A 57 -16.87 19.85 17.78
C ALA A 57 -15.44 19.34 17.54
N ALA A 58 -14.54 19.50 18.52
CA ALA A 58 -13.17 19.00 18.46
C ALA A 58 -13.14 17.46 18.36
N HIS A 59 -13.95 16.75 19.14
CA HIS A 59 -14.04 15.28 19.07
C HIS A 59 -14.58 14.82 17.71
N ALA A 60 -15.62 15.48 17.19
CA ALA A 60 -16.16 15.16 15.87
C ALA A 60 -15.16 15.42 14.74
N GLN A 61 -14.35 16.48 14.85
CA GLN A 61 -13.28 16.78 13.87
C GLN A 61 -12.16 15.75 13.96
N ALA A 62 -11.67 15.44 15.17
CA ALA A 62 -10.66 14.43 15.41
C ALA A 62 -11.06 13.05 14.83
N TRP A 63 -12.33 12.65 15.00
CA TRP A 63 -12.83 11.42 14.37
C TRP A 63 -12.75 11.45 12.84
N ARG A 64 -13.14 12.56 12.20
CA ARG A 64 -13.04 12.70 10.74
C ARG A 64 -11.61 12.61 10.26
N GLU A 65 -10.68 13.26 10.97
CA GLU A 65 -9.26 13.23 10.65
C GLU A 65 -8.68 11.82 10.82
N ALA A 66 -8.97 11.13 11.92
CA ALA A 66 -8.56 9.76 12.15
C ALA A 66 -9.06 8.81 11.03
N VAL A 67 -10.33 8.92 10.64
CA VAL A 67 -10.90 8.13 9.53
C VAL A 67 -10.23 8.46 8.19
N ALA A 68 -9.94 9.74 7.92
CA ALA A 68 -9.24 10.16 6.71
C ALA A 68 -7.82 9.58 6.65
N LEU A 69 -7.06 9.67 7.75
CA LEU A 69 -5.73 9.07 7.87
C LEU A 69 -5.77 7.56 7.64
N TRP A 70 -6.74 6.87 8.24
CA TRP A 70 -6.92 5.44 8.03
C TRP A 70 -7.21 5.08 6.57
N ALA A 71 -8.08 5.85 5.90
CA ALA A 71 -8.37 5.66 4.48
C ALA A 71 -7.12 5.82 3.59
N LEU A 72 -6.21 6.74 3.94
CA LEU A 72 -4.94 6.90 3.24
C LEU A 72 -3.98 5.73 3.47
N LEU A 73 -4.04 5.08 4.64
CA LEU A 73 -3.21 3.92 4.97
C LEU A 73 -3.72 2.60 4.35
N LEU A 74 -5.02 2.50 4.03
CA LEU A 74 -5.64 1.29 3.48
C LEU A 74 -4.90 0.69 2.26
N PRO A 75 -4.54 1.48 1.23
CA PRO A 75 -3.82 0.96 0.05
C PRO A 75 -2.47 0.35 0.42
N ALA A 76 -1.71 1.00 1.31
CA ALA A 76 -0.42 0.50 1.78
C ALA A 76 -0.60 -0.79 2.60
N ALA A 77 -1.59 -0.83 3.51
CA ALA A 77 -1.89 -2.01 4.30
C ALA A 77 -2.26 -3.23 3.41
N ARG A 78 -3.05 -3.03 2.35
CA ARG A 78 -3.39 -4.09 1.39
C ARG A 78 -2.17 -4.66 0.69
N SER A 79 -1.19 -3.82 0.33
CA SER A 79 0.05 -4.28 -0.30
C SER A 79 0.91 -5.14 0.62
N ILE A 80 0.84 -4.91 1.93
CA ILE A 80 1.54 -5.67 2.97
C ILE A 80 0.79 -6.98 3.29
N ALA A 81 -0.55 -6.95 3.26
CA ALA A 81 -1.40 -8.09 3.55
C ALA A 81 -1.39 -9.16 2.44
N VAL A 82 -0.89 -8.86 1.23
CA VAL A 82 -0.63 -9.89 0.22
C VAL A 82 0.40 -10.88 0.78
N PRO A 83 0.06 -12.17 0.94
CA PRO A 83 1.01 -13.14 1.45
C PRO A 83 2.27 -13.13 0.60
N ARG A 84 3.44 -12.91 1.22
CA ARG A 84 4.76 -13.09 0.59
C ARG A 84 4.94 -14.50 0.01
N ALA A 85 4.04 -15.44 0.29
CA ALA A 85 3.95 -16.76 -0.32
C ALA A 85 3.74 -16.72 -1.86
N ALA A 86 3.23 -15.62 -2.44
CA ALA A 86 3.12 -15.46 -3.90
C ALA A 86 4.46 -15.08 -4.57
N ARG A 87 5.49 -14.70 -3.80
CA ARG A 87 6.85 -14.53 -4.31
C ARG A 87 7.65 -15.78 -3.99
N ARG A 88 7.41 -16.88 -4.73
CA ARG A 88 8.44 -17.92 -4.93
C ARG A 88 9.49 -17.33 -5.87
N PRO A 89 10.71 -16.99 -5.43
CA PRO A 89 11.83 -16.82 -6.34
C PRO A 89 12.37 -18.22 -6.58
N GLY A 90 11.79 -18.97 -7.53
CA GLY A 90 12.18 -20.38 -7.64
C GLY A 90 11.36 -21.21 -8.61
N SER A 91 11.06 -20.68 -9.78
CA SER A 91 11.07 -21.50 -10.98
C SER A 91 12.27 -21.04 -11.79
N ALA A 92 13.46 -21.40 -11.31
CA ALA A 92 14.59 -21.55 -12.21
C ALA A 92 14.14 -22.59 -13.22
N ARG A 93 13.65 -22.11 -14.37
CA ARG A 93 13.41 -22.89 -15.58
C ARG A 93 14.73 -23.58 -15.88
N ARG A 94 14.88 -24.82 -15.39
CA ARG A 94 15.97 -25.71 -15.79
C ARG A 94 16.02 -25.65 -17.32
N PRO A 95 17.14 -25.24 -17.94
CA PRO A 95 17.27 -25.48 -19.36
C PRO A 95 17.18 -26.99 -19.53
N LEU A 96 16.21 -27.44 -20.33
CA LEU A 96 16.13 -28.81 -20.78
C LEU A 96 17.37 -29.01 -21.66
N ILE A 97 18.41 -29.65 -21.12
CA ILE A 97 19.50 -30.13 -21.95
C ILE A 97 18.93 -31.36 -22.66
N ALA A 98 18.49 -31.17 -23.90
CA ALA A 98 18.18 -32.30 -24.77
C ALA A 98 19.50 -33.05 -25.00
N SER A 99 19.61 -34.25 -24.43
CA SER A 99 20.67 -35.20 -24.80
C SER A 99 20.40 -35.69 -26.22
N THR A 100 20.83 -34.92 -27.22
CA THR A 100 21.11 -35.48 -28.55
C THR A 100 22.56 -35.91 -28.53
N ALA A 101 22.76 -37.23 -28.46
CA ALA A 101 24.05 -37.85 -28.72
C ALA A 101 24.54 -37.44 -30.10
N GLY A 102 25.80 -37.00 -30.20
CA GLY A 102 26.49 -36.77 -31.46
C GLY A 102 27.19 -35.41 -31.52
N ASP A 103 28.52 -35.48 -31.60
CA ASP A 103 29.40 -34.47 -32.18
C ASP A 103 29.77 -33.24 -31.33
N ILE A 104 30.51 -33.49 -30.25
CA ILE A 104 31.48 -32.49 -29.77
C ILE A 104 32.64 -32.44 -30.75
N ARG A 105 32.70 -31.40 -31.59
CA ARG A 105 33.98 -30.91 -32.16
C ARG A 105 34.45 -29.73 -31.34
N VAL A 106 35.52 -29.94 -30.57
CA VAL A 106 36.28 -28.89 -29.91
C VAL A 106 36.97 -28.06 -30.98
N ALA A 107 36.51 -26.83 -31.21
CA ALA A 107 37.26 -25.83 -31.95
C ALA A 107 37.87 -24.82 -30.96
N ALA A 108 39.15 -24.58 -31.17
CA ALA A 108 40.05 -23.92 -30.25
C ALA A 108 39.81 -22.41 -30.11
N ARG A 109 40.27 -21.95 -28.95
CA ARG A 109 40.53 -20.59 -28.48
C ARG A 109 41.05 -19.62 -29.58
N GLY A 110 40.40 -18.46 -29.68
CA GLY A 110 40.80 -17.26 -30.43
C GLY A 110 39.56 -16.62 -31.07
N ALA A 111 39.31 -15.32 -31.12
CA ALA A 111 39.98 -14.12 -30.65
C ALA A 111 38.90 -13.00 -30.64
N VAL A 112 39.25 -11.91 -29.98
CA VAL A 112 38.66 -10.55 -29.85
C VAL A 112 37.74 -9.96 -30.95
N SER A 113 37.05 -8.88 -30.53
CA SER A 113 36.41 -7.79 -31.30
C SER A 113 34.96 -8.05 -31.74
N ASP A 114 34.03 -7.09 -31.73
CA ASP A 114 34.01 -5.70 -31.28
C ASP A 114 32.54 -5.29 -31.11
N THR A 115 32.30 -4.21 -30.40
CA THR A 115 31.02 -3.52 -30.41
C THR A 115 30.68 -3.02 -31.81
N SER A 116 29.51 -3.36 -32.36
CA SER A 116 28.89 -2.48 -33.35
C SER A 116 27.38 -2.57 -33.33
N SER A 117 26.81 -1.54 -32.71
CA SER A 117 25.48 -1.02 -32.92
C SER A 117 25.28 -0.69 -34.40
N THR A 118 24.18 -1.11 -35.02
CA THR A 118 23.53 -0.32 -36.10
C THR A 118 22.05 -0.68 -36.19
N HIS A 119 21.24 0.35 -36.02
CA HIS A 119 19.87 0.40 -36.49
C HIS A 119 19.83 0.19 -38.01
N PHE A 120 18.91 -0.64 -38.48
CA PHE A 120 18.39 -0.52 -39.83
C PHE A 120 16.86 -0.52 -39.78
N ARG A 121 16.28 0.68 -39.96
CA ARG A 121 14.92 0.80 -40.48
C ARG A 121 14.95 0.29 -41.92
N ARG A 122 14.08 -0.67 -42.27
CA ARG A 122 13.69 -0.86 -43.67
C ARG A 122 12.18 -0.96 -43.80
N ARG A 123 11.64 0.17 -44.24
CA ARG A 123 10.35 0.36 -44.89
C ARG A 123 10.32 -0.47 -46.17
N GLN A 124 9.33 -1.35 -46.35
CA GLN A 124 8.90 -1.87 -47.64
C GLN A 124 7.36 -1.86 -47.58
N SER A 125 6.64 -0.94 -48.21
CA SER A 125 6.44 -0.76 -49.66
C SER A 125 5.77 -1.97 -50.33
N ARG A 126 4.44 -1.85 -50.45
CA ARG A 126 3.59 -2.15 -51.63
C ARG A 126 4.08 -3.23 -52.61
N GLN A 127 3.30 -4.31 -52.73
CA GLN A 127 3.02 -5.08 -53.96
C GLN A 127 1.62 -5.72 -53.72
N SER A 128 0.47 -5.23 -54.20
CA SER A 128 -0.13 -5.22 -55.55
C SER A 128 -0.14 -6.56 -56.31
N TRP A 129 -1.38 -7.05 -56.47
CA TRP A 129 -1.97 -7.90 -57.52
C TRP A 129 -1.86 -9.42 -57.35
N SER A 130 -3.00 -10.09 -57.13
CA SER A 130 -3.80 -10.62 -58.23
C SER A 130 -5.25 -10.85 -57.81
#